data_AF-A0A7V5RMT7-F1
#
_entry.id   AF-A0A7V5RMT7-F1
#
_cell.length_a   1.000
_cell.length_b   1.000
_cell.length_c   1.000
_cell.angle_alpha   90.00
_cell.angle_beta   90.00
_cell.angle_gamma   90.00
#
_symmetry.space_group_name_H-M   'P 1'
#
loop_
_entity.id
_entity.type
_entity.pdbx_description
1 polymer ?
#
loop_
_entity_poly.entity_id
_entity_poly.type
_entity_poly.pdbx_seq_one_letter_code
_entity_poly.pdbx_strand_id
1 'polypeptide(L)' 'MFVTKDLERATLVREEARELFSDLGYATYLTFESNLYKVRVGDAVTREEAEKIKDEARDRNYREAFIVRAKVRVPLAEGN' A
#
# COMPACT_ATOMS: atom_id res chain seq x y z
N MET A 1 5.66 -2.63 -3.01
CA MET A 1 4.74 -1.98 -3.98
C MET A 1 4.74 -2.81 -5.25
N PHE A 2 3.57 -3.07 -5.83
CA PHE A 2 3.44 -3.88 -7.04
C PHE A 2 3.31 -2.96 -8.27
N VAL A 3 3.97 -3.30 -9.37
CA VAL A 3 3.97 -2.49 -10.59
C VAL A 3 3.71 -3.37 -11.80
N THR A 4 2.70 -3.03 -12.59
CA THR A 4 2.37 -3.76 -13.84
C THR A 4 1.90 -2.81 -14.93
N LYS A 5 1.97 -3.23 -16.20
CA LYS A 5 1.40 -2.50 -17.34
C LYS A 5 -0.06 -2.88 -17.59
N ASP A 6 -0.50 -4.02 -17.06
CA ASP A 6 -1.84 -4.57 -17.24
C ASP A 6 -2.81 -4.05 -16.17
N LEU A 7 -3.83 -3.31 -16.58
CA LEU A 7 -4.86 -2.77 -15.68
C LEU A 7 -5.62 -3.87 -14.93
N GLU A 8 -6.02 -4.92 -15.63
CA GLU A 8 -6.77 -6.03 -15.03
C GLU A 8 -5.97 -6.69 -13.90
N ARG A 9 -4.69 -6.98 -14.15
CA ARG A 9 -3.80 -7.55 -13.15
C ARG A 9 -3.55 -6.59 -11.99
N ALA A 10 -3.39 -5.29 -12.27
CA ALA A 10 -3.26 -4.29 -11.21
C ALA A 10 -4.51 -4.19 -10.34
N THR A 11 -5.68 -4.31 -10.96
CA THR A 11 -6.97 -4.28 -10.27
C THR A 11 -7.14 -5.52 -9.40
N LEU A 12 -6.82 -6.70 -9.93
CA LEU A 12 -6.89 -7.96 -9.19
C LEU A 12 -5.99 -7.91 -7.93
N VAL A 13 -4.73 -7.53 -8.11
CA VAL A 13 -3.76 -7.39 -7.01
C VAL A 13 -4.19 -6.32 -6.00
N ARG A 14 -4.83 -5.23 -6.46
CA ARG A 14 -5.39 -4.21 -5.57
C ARG A 14 -6.52 -4.79 -4.72
N GLU A 15 -7.46 -5.54 -5.30
CA GLU A 15 -8.56 -6.13 -4.56
C GLU A 15 -8.06 -7.20 -3.57
N GLU A 16 -7.13 -8.06 -3.98
CA GLU A 16 -6.50 -9.04 -3.08
C GLU A 16 -5.78 -8.35 -1.91
N ALA A 17 -4.98 -7.31 -2.21
CA ALA A 17 -4.34 -6.52 -1.18
C ALA A 17 -5.38 -5.82 -0.30
N ARG A 18 -6.47 -5.31 -0.88
CA ARG A 18 -7.53 -4.67 -0.11
C ARG A 18 -8.14 -5.65 0.87
N GLU A 19 -8.49 -6.86 0.46
CA GLU A 19 -9.07 -7.85 1.36
C GLU A 19 -8.07 -8.26 2.45
N LEU A 20 -6.82 -8.51 2.08
CA LEU A 20 -5.77 -8.90 3.03
C LEU A 20 -5.48 -7.78 4.05
N PHE A 21 -5.39 -6.54 3.61
CA PHE A 21 -4.97 -5.42 4.44
C PHE A 21 -6.14 -4.62 5.05
N SER A 22 -7.38 -4.82 4.59
CA SER A 22 -8.58 -4.22 5.19
C SER A 22 -8.79 -4.70 6.61
N ASP A 23 -8.38 -5.92 6.94
CA ASP A 23 -8.43 -6.46 8.31
C ASP A 23 -7.50 -5.69 9.27
N LEU A 24 -6.42 -5.10 8.74
CA LEU A 24 -5.50 -4.22 9.49
C LEU A 24 -5.89 -2.75 9.42
N GLY A 25 -7.00 -2.41 8.74
CA GLY A 25 -7.43 -1.03 8.55
C GLY A 25 -6.55 -0.23 7.58
N TYR A 26 -5.70 -0.87 6.77
CA TYR A 26 -4.88 -0.16 5.80
C TYR A 26 -5.62 0.08 4.50
N ALA A 27 -5.53 1.30 3.99
CA ALA A 27 -6.10 1.67 2.70
C ALA A 27 -5.20 1.20 1.54
N THR A 28 -5.81 0.75 0.45
CA THR A 28 -5.09 0.35 -0.77
C THR A 28 -5.36 1.32 -1.90
N TYR A 29 -4.30 1.71 -2.61
CA TYR A 29 -4.34 2.69 -3.68
C TYR A 29 -3.80 2.10 -4.98
N LEU A 30 -4.47 2.42 -6.08
CA LEU A 30 -3.98 2.17 -7.43
C LEU A 30 -3.65 3.51 -8.07
N THR A 31 -2.37 3.72 -8.38
CA THR A 31 -1.89 4.93 -9.05
C THR A 31 -1.40 4.57 -10.44
N PHE A 32 -1.78 5.34 -11.46
CA PHE A 32 -1.26 5.18 -12.80
C PHE A 32 -0.23 6.28 -13.09
N GLU A 33 1.04 5.92 -13.23
CA GLU A 33 2.12 6.87 -13.52
C GLU A 33 3.09 6.27 -14.54
N SER A 34 3.59 7.09 -15.46
CA SER A 34 4.55 6.67 -16.49
C SER A 34 4.11 5.43 -17.27
N ASN A 35 2.81 5.36 -17.60
CA ASN A 35 2.20 4.23 -18.30
C ASN A 35 2.28 2.89 -17.52
N LEU A 36 2.40 2.96 -16.20
CA LEU A 36 2.47 1.83 -15.28
C LEU A 36 1.44 1.98 -14.16
N TYR A 37 0.77 0.88 -13.84
CA TYR A 37 -0.11 0.77 -12.69
C TYR A 37 0.69 0.36 -11.47
N LYS A 38 0.60 1.17 -10.42
CA LYS A 38 1.32 1.06 -9.15
C LYS A 38 0.30 0.80 -8.04
N VAL A 39 0.38 -0.35 -7.40
CA VAL A 39 -0.45 -0.67 -6.22
C VAL A 39 0.34 -0.35 -4.96
N ARG A 40 -0.26 0.46 -4.09
CA ARG A 40 0.26 0.87 -2.78
C ARG A 40 -0.72 0.47 -1.69
N VAL A 41 -0.19 0.19 -0.51
CA VAL A 41 -0.96 -0.28 0.64
C VAL A 41 -0.48 0.51 1.87
N GLY A 42 -1.43 1.03 2.63
CA GLY A 42 -1.21 1.80 3.84
C GLY A 42 -0.72 3.22 3.60
N ASP A 43 -0.91 4.04 4.63
CA ASP A 43 -0.35 5.37 4.76
C ASP A 43 0.46 5.43 6.04
N ALA A 44 1.72 5.83 5.95
CA ALA A 44 2.58 5.99 7.10
C ALA A 44 3.15 7.40 7.15
N VAL A 45 2.88 8.11 8.25
CA VAL A 45 3.47 9.43 8.54
C VAL A 45 4.95 9.27 8.87
N THR A 46 5.25 8.29 9.72
CA THR A 46 6.58 8.05 10.26
C THR A 46 7.21 6.83 9.61
N ARG A 47 8.55 6.80 9.64
CA ARG A 47 9.30 5.65 9.15
C ARG A 47 8.97 4.37 9.94
N GLU A 48 8.75 4.49 11.24
CA GLU A 48 8.44 3.37 12.13
C GLU A 48 7.12 2.68 11.74
N GLU A 49 6.08 3.47 11.48
CA GLU A 49 4.80 2.93 11.00
C GLU A 49 4.96 2.28 9.62
N ALA A 50 5.77 2.88 8.74
CA ALA A 50 6.07 2.28 7.45
C ALA A 50 6.84 0.95 7.57
N GLU A 51 7.72 0.82 8.58
CA GLU A 51 8.43 -0.43 8.86
C GLU A 51 7.50 -1.51 9.37
N LYS A 52 6.54 -1.18 10.24
CA LYS A 52 5.50 -2.12 10.70
C LYS A 52 4.64 -2.62 9.54
N ILE A 53 4.10 -1.71 8.72
CA ILE A 53 3.29 -2.09 7.54
C ILE A 53 4.10 -2.99 6.60
N LYS A 54 5.40 -2.70 6.43
CA LYS A 54 6.30 -3.52 5.62
C LYS A 54 6.48 -4.90 6.24
N ASP A 55 6.65 -5.02 7.55
CA ASP A 55 6.83 -6.31 8.23
C ASP A 55 5.57 -7.18 8.12
N GLU A 56 4.40 -6.61 8.42
CA GLU A 56 3.08 -7.23 8.21
C GLU A 56 2.86 -7.66 6.76
N ALA A 57 3.25 -6.83 5.79
CA ALA A 57 3.16 -7.19 4.39
C ALA A 57 4.06 -8.39 4.05
N ARG A 58 5.28 -8.44 4.61
CA ARG A 58 6.21 -9.57 4.39
C ARG A 58 5.70 -10.86 5.00
N ASP A 59 5.07 -10.80 6.17
CA ASP A 59 4.41 -11.95 6.80
C ASP A 59 3.30 -12.51 5.91
N ARG A 60 2.51 -11.61 5.29
CA ARG A 60 1.39 -11.94 4.39
C ARG A 60 1.79 -12.21 2.94
N ASN A 61 2.94 -12.85 2.74
CA ASN A 61 3.45 -13.27 1.42
C ASN A 61 3.93 -12.14 0.49
N TYR A 62 3.84 -10.86 0.87
CA TYR A 62 4.42 -9.75 0.10
C TYR A 62 5.88 -9.51 0.50
N ARG A 63 6.74 -10.51 0.27
CA ARG A 63 8.17 -10.48 0.66
C ARG A 63 8.95 -9.33 0.02
N GLU A 64 8.50 -8.86 -1.15
CA GLU A 64 9.06 -7.72 -1.89
C GLU A 64 8.40 -6.38 -1.51
N ALA A 65 7.70 -6.30 -0.38
CA ALA A 65 7.20 -5.05 0.14
C ALA A 65 8.36 -4.08 0.42
N PHE A 66 8.22 -2.84 -0.08
CA PHE A 66 9.20 -1.78 0.10
C PHE A 66 8.50 -0.48 0.47
N ILE A 67 9.17 0.31 1.31
CA ILE A 67 8.68 1.60 1.77
C ILE A 67 8.92 2.64 0.66
N VAL A 68 7.88 3.38 0.30
CA VAL A 68 7.95 4.45 -0.69
C VAL A 68 7.72 5.77 0.01
N ARG A 69 8.65 6.71 -0.12
CA ARG A 69 8.43 8.09 0.31
C ARG A 69 7.50 8.77 -0.68
N ALA A 70 6.26 8.98 -0.28
CA ALA A 70 5.27 9.72 -1.05
C ALA A 70 4.47 10.62 -0.10
N LYS A 71 3.77 11.62 -0.66
CA LYS A 71 2.72 12.32 0.09
C LYS A 71 1.59 11.33 0.34
N VAL A 72 1.50 10.87 1.59
CA VAL A 72 0.43 10.00 2.08
C VAL A 72 -0.76 10.83 2.56
N ARG A 73 -1.97 10.27 2.48
CA ARG A 73 -3.16 10.91 3.03
C ARG A 73 -3.32 10.41 4.45
N VAL A 74 -2.79 11.19 5.38
CA VAL A 74 -2.98 10.92 6.80
C VAL A 74 -4.35 11.51 7.16
N PRO A 75 -5.31 10.73 7.69
CA PRO A 75 -6.46 11.33 8.33
C PRO A 75 -5.89 12.24 9.42
N LEU A 76 -6.29 13.51 9.42
CA LEU A 76 -5.94 14.46 10.46
C LEU A 76 -6.30 13.78 11.79
N ALA A 77 -5.30 13.30 12.52
CA ALA A 77 -5.50 12.91 13.90
C ALA A 77 -6.00 14.18 14.59
N GLU A 78 -7.29 14.19 14.96
CA GLU A 78 -7.86 15.26 15.74
C GLU A 78 -6.98 15.43 16.98
N GLY A 79 -6.44 16.62 17.13
CA GLY A 79 -5.49 16.94 18.17
C GLY A 79 -6.10 16.69 19.56
N ASN A 80 -5.24 16.27 20.47
CA ASN A 80 -5.43 16.55 21.89
C ASN A 80 -4.11 17.02 22.49
#